data_AF-A0A835GXC7-F1
#
_entry.id   AF-A0A835GXC7-F1
#
_cell.length_a   1.000
_cell.length_b   1.000
_cell.length_c   1.000
_cell.angle_alpha   90.00
_cell.angle_beta   90.00
_cell.angle_gamma   90.00
#
_symmetry.space_group_name_H-M   'P 1'
#
loop_
_entity.id
_entity.type
_entity.pdbx_description
1 polymer ?
#
loop_
_entity_poly.entity_id
_entity_poly.type
_entity_poly.pdbx_seq_one_letter_code
_entity_poly.pdbx_strand_id
1 'polypeptide(L)'
;MSYKMTGGTGSFRYLAPEVYRREAYGKSVDVFSFAMIVHEMFQGRPSNMAESEEEVADRRAYEDTRPSLSSFIFPEEIKILLRRSCHKNPESRPSFEEIITELEILQDSLDIKACCWTLF
;
A
#
# COMPACT_ATOMS: atom_id res chain seq x y z
N MET A 1 0.30 12.61 21.65
CA MET A 1 -1.17 12.45 21.69
C MET A 1 -1.48 11.05 21.21
N SER A 2 -2.07 10.20 22.07
CA SER A 2 -2.52 8.87 21.67
C SER A 2 -3.92 9.00 21.10
N TYR A 3 -4.10 8.71 19.81
CA TYR A 3 -5.42 8.66 19.17
C TYR A 3 -6.03 7.30 19.49
N LYS A 4 -7.21 7.29 20.13
CA LYS A 4 -7.96 6.06 20.44
C LYS A 4 -9.14 5.96 19.47
N MET A 5 -8.90 5.47 18.26
CA MET A 5 -9.97 5.14 17.32
C MET A 5 -10.60 3.79 17.67
N THR A 6 -11.93 3.70 17.55
CA THR A 6 -12.72 2.49 17.80
C THR A 6 -12.35 1.41 16.79
N GLY A 7 -11.85 0.27 17.28
CA GLY A 7 -11.37 -0.87 16.47
C GLY A 7 -12.46 -1.65 15.70
N GLY A 8 -13.51 -0.98 15.24
CA GLY A 8 -14.62 -1.56 14.48
C GLY A 8 -15.10 -0.69 13.30
N THR A 9 -14.34 0.35 12.93
CA THR A 9 -14.68 1.22 11.79
C THR A 9 -13.48 1.35 10.86
N GLY A 10 -13.45 0.48 9.86
CA GLY A 10 -12.53 0.43 8.72
C GLY A 10 -12.82 -0.85 7.94
N SER A 11 -12.78 -0.83 6.60
CA SER A 11 -12.80 -2.12 5.87
C SER A 11 -11.49 -2.84 6.19
N PHE A 12 -11.60 -4.06 6.73
CA PHE A 12 -10.47 -4.89 7.15
C PHE A 12 -9.42 -5.05 6.03
N ARG A 13 -9.83 -4.90 4.77
CA ARG A 13 -8.96 -4.95 3.58
C ARG A 13 -7.86 -3.90 3.55
N TYR A 14 -7.99 -2.76 4.21
CA TYR A 14 -6.97 -1.70 4.17
C TYR A 14 -6.24 -1.54 5.50
N LEU A 15 -6.63 -2.31 6.52
CA LEU A 15 -6.16 -2.13 7.88
C LEU A 15 -4.70 -2.56 8.04
N ALA A 16 -3.88 -1.68 8.62
CA ALA A 16 -2.51 -1.99 8.97
C ALA A 16 -2.46 -3.09 10.05
N PRO A 17 -1.44 -3.98 10.03
CA PRO A 17 -1.39 -5.15 10.90
C PRO A 17 -1.37 -4.79 12.39
N GLU A 18 -0.69 -3.70 12.77
CA GLU A 18 -0.67 -3.19 14.15
C GLU A 18 -2.02 -2.63 14.61
N VAL A 19 -2.82 -2.07 13.70
CA VAL A 19 -4.15 -1.56 14.03
C VAL A 19 -5.12 -2.73 14.25
N TYR A 20 -5.03 -3.76 13.41
CA TYR A 20 -5.79 -5.00 13.60
C TYR A 20 -5.47 -5.65 14.96
N ARG A 21 -4.19 -5.71 15.34
CA ARG A 21 -3.73 -6.23 16.64
C ARG A 21 -4.02 -5.30 17.84
N ARG A 22 -4.64 -4.14 17.62
CA ARG A 22 -4.95 -3.13 18.64
C ARG A 22 -3.69 -2.63 19.38
N GLU A 23 -2.58 -2.58 18.68
CA GLU A 23 -1.31 -2.07 19.20
C GLU A 23 -1.27 -0.53 19.13
N ALA A 24 -0.24 0.07 19.73
CA ALA A 24 0.00 1.50 19.55
C ALA A 24 0.36 1.78 18.08
N TYR A 25 -0.27 2.78 17.49
CA TYR A 25 -0.05 3.15 16.09
C TYR A 25 0.18 4.64 15.89
N GLY A 26 0.83 4.97 14.79
CA GLY A 26 1.11 6.34 14.34
C GLY A 26 0.60 6.56 12.92
N LYS A 27 1.11 7.61 12.25
CA LYS A 27 0.70 8.02 10.90
C LYS A 27 1.05 6.99 9.80
N SER A 28 1.97 6.08 10.09
CA SER A 28 2.42 5.03 9.15
C SER A 28 1.33 3.98 8.84
N VAL A 29 0.23 3.95 9.60
CA VAL A 29 -0.95 3.11 9.27
C VAL A 29 -1.66 3.59 8.00
N ASP A 30 -1.65 4.89 7.76
CA ASP A 30 -2.27 5.49 6.58
C ASP A 30 -1.44 5.17 5.32
N VAL A 31 -0.12 5.05 5.48
CA VAL A 31 0.80 4.62 4.41
C VAL A 31 0.53 3.19 3.98
N PHE A 32 0.26 2.29 4.93
CA PHE A 32 -0.14 0.92 4.63
C PHE A 32 -1.48 0.88 3.88
N SER A 33 -2.46 1.66 4.37
CA SER A 33 -3.79 1.76 3.76
C SER A 33 -3.70 2.30 2.32
N PHE A 34 -2.88 3.32 2.11
CA PHE A 34 -2.58 3.88 0.78
C PHE A 34 -2.05 2.80 -0.17
N ALA A 35 -1.11 1.98 0.27
CA ALA A 35 -0.53 0.94 -0.58
C ALA A 35 -1.54 -0.13 -0.98
N MET A 36 -2.47 -0.49 -0.08
CA MET A 36 -3.58 -1.39 -0.41
C MET A 36 -4.54 -0.79 -1.44
N ILE A 37 -4.84 0.51 -1.33
CA ILE A 37 -5.69 1.22 -2.30
C ILE A 37 -5.01 1.28 -3.67
N VAL A 38 -3.73 1.66 -3.74
CA VAL A 38 -3.00 1.70 -5.01
C VAL A 38 -2.92 0.31 -5.64
N HIS A 39 -2.67 -0.73 -4.84
CA HIS A 39 -2.72 -2.10 -5.33
C HIS A 39 -4.05 -2.44 -6.00
N GLU A 40 -5.16 -2.09 -5.36
CA GLU A 40 -6.51 -2.28 -5.90
C GLU A 40 -6.77 -1.47 -7.17
N MET A 41 -6.32 -0.21 -7.22
CA MET A 41 -6.44 0.64 -8.41
C MET A 41 -5.80 0.00 -9.65
N PHE A 42 -4.61 -0.59 -9.50
CA PHE A 42 -3.92 -1.27 -10.59
C PHE A 42 -4.55 -2.61 -10.97
N GLN A 43 -5.15 -3.33 -10.01
CA GLN A 43 -5.83 -4.60 -10.30
C GLN A 43 -7.27 -4.41 -10.80
N GLY A 44 -7.86 -3.23 -10.62
CA GLY A 44 -9.24 -2.91 -10.95
C GLY A 44 -10.27 -3.63 -10.07
N ARG A 45 -9.83 -4.29 -8.99
CA ARG A 45 -10.68 -5.02 -8.05
C ARG A 45 -9.99 -5.19 -6.70
N PRO A 46 -10.75 -5.35 -5.59
CA PRO A 46 -10.18 -5.63 -4.29
C PRO A 46 -9.33 -6.90 -4.29
N SER A 47 -8.20 -6.86 -3.60
CA SER A 47 -7.43 -8.08 -3.31
C SER A 47 -8.31 -9.06 -2.52
N ASN A 48 -8.24 -10.35 -2.87
CA ASN A 48 -8.91 -11.43 -2.14
C ASN A 48 -10.45 -11.27 -2.07
N MET A 49 -11.07 -10.95 -3.21
CA MET A 49 -12.52 -10.75 -3.29
C MET A 49 -13.34 -11.99 -2.89
N ALA A 50 -12.78 -13.20 -3.08
CA ALA A 50 -13.43 -14.46 -2.75
C ALA A 50 -13.27 -14.89 -1.28
N GLU A 51 -12.47 -14.16 -0.50
CA GLU A 51 -12.16 -14.49 0.90
C GLU A 51 -12.78 -13.46 1.84
N SER A 52 -13.01 -13.85 3.11
CA SER A 52 -13.50 -12.92 4.12
C SER A 52 -12.49 -11.80 4.37
N GLU A 53 -12.95 -10.56 4.48
CA GLU A 53 -12.07 -9.41 4.73
C GLU A 53 -11.32 -9.55 6.05
N GLU A 54 -11.98 -10.14 7.05
CA GLU A 54 -11.42 -10.39 8.37
C GLU A 54 -10.33 -11.46 8.32
N GLU A 55 -10.56 -12.58 7.63
CA GLU A 55 -9.55 -13.65 7.46
C GLU A 55 -8.31 -13.15 6.71
N VAL A 56 -8.50 -12.26 5.73
CA VAL A 56 -7.40 -11.63 5.01
C VAL A 56 -6.61 -10.69 5.91
N ALA A 57 -7.29 -9.87 6.72
CA ALA A 57 -6.64 -8.99 7.67
C ALA A 57 -5.88 -9.77 8.76
N ASP A 58 -6.46 -10.87 9.23
CA ASP A 58 -5.87 -11.77 10.22
C ASP A 58 -4.53 -12.35 9.73
N ARG A 59 -4.53 -12.94 8.53
CA ARG A 59 -3.29 -13.45 7.92
C ARG A 59 -2.28 -12.35 7.63
N ARG A 60 -2.70 -11.13 7.29
CA ARG A 60 -1.78 -10.00 7.11
C ARG A 60 -1.12 -9.59 8.41
N ALA A 61 -1.87 -9.66 9.51
CA ALA A 61 -1.42 -9.31 10.84
C ALA A 61 -0.50 -10.38 11.44
N TYR A 62 -0.80 -11.66 11.28
CA TYR A 62 -0.09 -12.73 11.97
C TYR A 62 0.88 -13.52 11.08
N GLU A 63 0.57 -13.69 9.79
CA GLU A 63 1.39 -14.46 8.84
C GLU A 63 2.21 -13.58 7.89
N ASP A 64 2.09 -12.25 8.01
CA ASP A 64 2.77 -11.27 7.14
C ASP A 64 2.44 -11.43 5.64
N THR A 65 1.27 -12.00 5.32
CA THR A 65 0.82 -12.10 3.93
C THR A 65 0.67 -10.72 3.31
N ARG A 66 0.98 -10.56 2.02
CA ARG A 66 0.85 -9.29 1.28
C ARG A 66 0.19 -9.53 -0.08
N PRO A 67 -0.53 -8.53 -0.63
CA PRO A 67 -1.07 -8.67 -1.97
C PRO A 67 0.02 -8.96 -2.99
N SER A 68 -0.26 -9.85 -3.93
CA SER A 68 0.70 -10.14 -4.99
C SER A 68 0.88 -8.91 -5.90
N LEU A 69 2.13 -8.51 -6.08
CA LEU A 69 2.58 -7.48 -7.02
C LEU A 69 3.11 -8.09 -8.33
N SER A 70 2.80 -9.36 -8.60
CA SER A 70 3.30 -10.10 -9.77
C SER A 70 2.64 -9.71 -11.09
N SER A 71 1.63 -8.83 -11.09
CA SER A 71 0.98 -8.38 -12.32
C SER A 71 1.96 -7.55 -13.16
N PHE A 72 2.00 -7.83 -14.46
CA PHE A 72 2.78 -7.06 -15.44
C PHE A 72 2.32 -5.59 -15.55
N ILE A 73 1.14 -5.28 -15.01
CA ILE A 73 0.54 -3.93 -15.03
C ILE A 73 1.32 -2.94 -14.13
N PHE A 74 2.09 -3.42 -13.14
CA PHE A 74 2.85 -2.54 -12.27
C PHE A 74 4.24 -2.23 -12.87
N PRO A 75 4.60 -0.94 -13.06
CA PRO A 75 6.00 -0.53 -13.22
C PRO A 75 6.83 -1.02 -12.03
N GLU A 76 8.10 -1.36 -12.26
CA GLU A 76 8.93 -1.99 -11.21
C GLU A 76 9.15 -1.04 -10.03
N GLU A 77 9.27 0.25 -10.31
CA GLU A 77 9.44 1.31 -9.32
C GLU A 77 8.22 1.41 -8.40
N ILE A 78 7.01 1.28 -8.95
CA ILE A 78 5.77 1.24 -8.18
C ILE A 78 5.71 -0.02 -7.31
N LYS A 79 6.17 -1.18 -7.80
CA LYS A 79 6.24 -2.40 -6.96
C LYS A 79 7.17 -2.20 -5.78
N ILE A 80 8.33 -1.56 -5.98
CA ILE A 80 9.28 -1.27 -4.90
C ILE A 80 8.65 -0.34 -3.87
N LEU A 81 8.00 0.74 -4.31
CA LEU A 81 7.30 1.69 -3.44
C LEU A 81 6.20 1.00 -2.63
N LEU A 82 5.36 0.18 -3.27
CA LEU A 82 4.29 -0.56 -2.59
C LEU A 82 4.82 -1.57 -1.58
N ARG A 83 5.91 -2.29 -1.90
CA ARG A 83 6.56 -3.22 -0.96
C ARG A 83 7.05 -2.49 0.30
N ARG A 84 7.71 -1.34 0.14
CA ARG A 84 8.16 -0.50 1.26
C ARG A 84 6.99 0.07 2.07
N SER A 85 5.95 0.53 1.39
CA SER A 85 4.75 1.08 2.02
C SER A 85 3.95 0.03 2.80
N CYS A 86 4.02 -1.25 2.40
CA CYS A 86 3.40 -2.37 3.10
C CYS A 86 4.31 -3.07 4.11
N HIS A 87 5.42 -2.45 4.53
CA HIS A 87 6.40 -3.12 5.38
C HIS A 87 5.82 -3.47 6.76
N LYS A 88 6.22 -4.63 7.31
CA LYS A 88 5.75 -5.13 8.61
C LYS A 88 6.06 -4.17 9.74
N ASN A 89 7.29 -3.68 9.79
CA ASN A 89 7.71 -2.63 10.72
C ASN A 89 7.15 -1.26 10.27
N PRO A 90 6.31 -0.58 11.06
CA PRO A 90 5.74 0.72 10.71
C PRO A 90 6.80 1.80 10.50
N GLU A 91 7.92 1.74 11.21
CA GLU A 91 9.03 2.71 11.11
C GLU A 91 9.87 2.54 9.83
N SER A 92 9.74 1.40 9.15
CA SER A 92 10.41 1.16 7.87
C SER A 92 9.56 1.59 6.67
N ARG A 93 8.31 2.03 6.91
CA ARG A 93 7.44 2.57 5.86
C ARG A 93 7.88 3.99 5.55
N PRO A 94 7.93 4.40 4.26
CA PRO A 94 8.22 5.78 3.91
C PRO A 94 7.12 6.70 4.42
N SER A 95 7.48 7.94 4.71
CA SER A 95 6.55 9.03 4.93
C SER A 95 5.81 9.41 3.65
N PHE A 96 4.66 10.07 3.76
CA PHE A 96 3.97 10.60 2.59
C PHE A 96 4.79 11.63 1.82
N GLU A 97 5.68 12.38 2.48
CA GLU A 97 6.60 13.31 1.81
C GLU A 97 7.57 12.57 0.88
N GLU A 98 8.16 11.47 1.36
CA GLU A 98 9.01 10.61 0.54
C GLU A 98 8.22 9.94 -0.59
N ILE A 99 7.00 9.46 -0.31
CA ILE A 99 6.12 8.84 -1.32
C ILE A 99 5.80 9.85 -2.44
N ILE A 100 5.41 11.08 -2.09
CA ILE A 100 5.09 12.12 -3.09
C ILE A 100 6.33 12.43 -3.94
N THR A 101 7.49 12.62 -3.30
CA THR A 101 8.74 12.89 -4.01
C THR A 101 9.10 11.76 -4.98
N GLU A 102 8.99 10.50 -4.55
CA GLU A 102 9.26 9.34 -5.42
C GLU A 102 8.26 9.28 -6.58
N LEU A 103 6.97 9.56 -6.34
CA LEU A 103 5.94 9.55 -7.38
C LEU A 103 6.12 10.67 -8.41
N GLU A 104 6.53 11.87 -8.01
CA GLU A 104 6.83 12.99 -8.91
C GLU A 104 7.99 12.64 -9.85
N ILE A 105 9.08 12.08 -9.30
CA ILE A 105 10.22 11.61 -10.11
C ILE A 105 9.78 10.53 -11.11
N LEU A 106 8.89 9.63 -10.70
CA LEU A 106 8.37 8.59 -11.58
C LEU A 106 7.50 9.18 -12.69
N GLN A 107 6.64 10.14 -12.36
CA GLN A 107 5.80 10.84 -13.34
C GLN A 107 6.66 11.53 -14.41
N ASP A 108 7.66 12.31 -13.99
CA ASP A 108 8.59 12.98 -14.90
C ASP A 108 9.30 11.98 -15.83
N SER A 109 9.75 10.84 -15.27
CA SER A 109 10.41 9.80 -16.05
C SER A 109 9.50 9.15 -17.10
N LEU A 110 8.19 9.07 -16.83
CA LEU A 110 7.20 8.51 -17.75
C LEU A 110 6.85 9.51 -18.85
N ASP A 111 6.74 10.79 -18.53
CA ASP A 111 6.47 11.85 -19.51
C ASP A 111 7.63 12.01 -20.50
N ILE A 112 8.88 11.90 -20.02
CA ILE A 112 10.07 11.91 -20.88
C ILE A 112 10.06 10.70 -21.84
N LYS A 113 9.72 9.50 -21.34
CA LYS A 113 9.62 8.31 -22.19
C LYS A 113 8.52 8.50 -23.23
N ALA A 114 7.33 8.93 -22.84
CA ALA A 114 6.20 9.15 -23.76
C ALA A 114 6.54 10.15 -24.87
N CYS A 115 7.25 11.23 -24.56
CA CYS A 115 7.71 12.22 -25.54
C CYS A 115 8.76 11.65 -26.50
N CYS A 116 9.65 10.78 -26.02
CA CYS A 116 10.66 10.12 -26.85
C CYS A 116 10.05 9.10 -27.85
N TRP A 117 8.93 8.44 -27.49
CA TRP A 117 8.20 7.55 -28.41
C TRP A 117 7.44 8.28 -29.54
N THR A 118 7.27 9.60 -29.45
CA THR A 118 6.63 10.41 -30.52
C THR A 118 7.61 11.00 -31.55
N LEU A 119 8.91 10.71 -31.43
CA LEU A 119 9.95 11.19 -32.35
C LEU A 119 10.44 10.13 -33.37
N PHE A 120 9.68 9.05 -33.57
CA PHE A 120 9.87 8.09 -34.67
C PHE A 120 8.59 7.89 -35.47
#